data_AF-A0A941DPT3-F1
#
_entry.id   AF-A0A941DPT3-F1
#
_cell.length_a   1.000
_cell.length_b   1.000
_cell.length_c   1.000
_cell.angle_alpha   90.00
_cell.angle_beta   90.00
_cell.angle_gamma   90.00
#
_symmetry.space_group_name_H-M   'P 1'
#
loop_
_entity.id
_entity.type
_entity.pdbx_description
1 polymer ?
#
loop_
_entity_poly.entity_id
_entity_poly.type
_entity_poly.pdbx_seq_one_letter_code
_entity_poly.pdbx_strand_id
1 'polypeptide(L)'
;MLQLAKQQGKIVLVDPKGSDFSKYAGADLLTPNKSELKQIIGDWASEADLQEKAQNLRRSLNLRALLLTRSEEGMTLFTENTVTHVPAVAREVFDVSGA
;
A
#
# COMPACT_ATOMS: atom_id res chain seq x y z
N MET A 1 -10.76 -2.57 -16.63
CA MET A 1 -9.32 -2.62 -16.99
C MET A 1 -8.53 -3.56 -16.09
N LEU A 2 -8.63 -3.47 -14.76
CA LEU A 2 -7.96 -4.39 -13.82
C LEU A 2 -8.20 -5.86 -14.16
N GLN A 3 -9.46 -6.30 -14.21
CA GLN A 3 -9.80 -7.69 -14.52
C GLN A 3 -9.25 -8.16 -15.88
N LEU A 4 -9.31 -7.29 -16.90
CA LEU A 4 -8.78 -7.59 -18.23
C LEU A 4 -7.26 -7.80 -18.20
N ALA A 5 -6.52 -6.93 -17.50
CA ALA A 5 -5.08 -7.08 -17.34
C ALA A 5 -4.72 -8.38 -16.58
N LYS A 6 -5.49 -8.71 -15.54
CA LYS A 6 -5.32 -9.97 -14.79
C LYS A 6 -5.60 -11.20 -15.65
N GLN A 7 -6.64 -11.18 -16.48
CA GLN A 7 -6.95 -12.26 -17.44
C GLN A 7 -5.82 -12.48 -18.46
N GLN A 8 -5.04 -11.43 -18.77
CA GLN A 8 -3.86 -11.51 -19.63
C GLN A 8 -2.56 -11.83 -18.86
N GLY A 9 -2.66 -12.22 -17.58
CA GLY A 9 -1.52 -12.55 -16.75
C GLY A 9 -0.59 -11.36 -16.42
N LYS A 10 -1.06 -10.12 -16.59
CA LYS A 10 -0.28 -8.93 -16.27
C LYS A 10 -0.31 -8.64 -14.78
N ILE A 11 0.79 -8.07 -14.28
CA ILE A 11 0.88 -7.54 -12.92
C ILE A 11 0.19 -6.18 -12.91
N VAL A 12 -0.71 -5.97 -11.95
CA VAL A 12 -1.46 -4.72 -11.80
C VAL A 12 -1.08 -4.03 -10.50
N LEU A 13 -0.52 -2.83 -10.62
CA LEU A 13 -0.20 -1.94 -9.52
C LEU A 13 -1.21 -0.79 -9.52
N VAL A 14 -1.64 -0.38 -8.34
CA VAL A 14 -2.63 0.69 -8.18
C VAL A 14 -2.17 1.67 -7.12
N ASP A 15 -2.11 2.96 -7.48
CA ASP A 15 -2.12 4.05 -6.52
C ASP A 15 -3.58 4.36 -6.14
N PRO A 16 -4.04 3.97 -4.94
CA PRO A 16 -5.45 4.08 -4.60
C PRO A 16 -5.83 5.54 -4.35
N LYS A 17 -7.08 5.91 -4.66
CA LYS A 17 -7.65 7.23 -4.34
C LYS A 17 -9.04 7.12 -3.75
N GLY A 18 -9.29 7.96 -2.75
CA GLY A 18 -10.57 8.05 -2.04
C GLY A 18 -10.66 7.06 -0.88
N SER A 19 -11.86 6.97 -0.29
CA SER A 19 -12.14 6.24 0.94
C SER A 19 -12.71 4.83 0.73
N ASP A 20 -12.65 4.30 -0.50
CA ASP A 20 -13.12 2.96 -0.83
C ASP A 20 -12.07 2.23 -1.68
N PHE A 21 -11.46 1.19 -1.10
CA PHE A 21 -10.47 0.37 -1.79
C PHE A 21 -11.08 -0.91 -2.40
N SER A 22 -12.36 -1.19 -2.18
CA SER A 22 -13.01 -2.41 -2.69
C SER A 22 -12.97 -2.51 -4.22
N LYS A 23 -13.04 -1.36 -4.91
CA LYS A 23 -12.88 -1.24 -6.37
C LYS A 23 -11.53 -1.73 -6.91
N TYR A 24 -10.53 -1.91 -6.04
CA TYR A 24 -9.20 -2.38 -6.39
C TYR A 24 -8.95 -3.85 -6.03
N ALA A 25 -9.98 -4.57 -5.56
CA ALA A 25 -9.86 -5.98 -5.24
C ALA A 25 -9.34 -6.80 -6.44
N GLY A 26 -8.35 -7.66 -6.17
CA GLY A 26 -7.67 -8.50 -7.16
C GLY A 26 -6.50 -7.83 -7.89
N ALA A 27 -6.13 -6.60 -7.55
CA ALA A 27 -4.84 -6.03 -7.93
C ALA A 27 -3.68 -6.83 -7.29
N ASP A 28 -2.49 -6.74 -7.87
CA ASP A 28 -1.32 -7.39 -7.28
C ASP A 28 -0.72 -6.56 -6.14
N LEU A 29 -0.70 -5.23 -6.30
CA LEU A 29 -0.12 -4.31 -5.33
C LEU A 29 -0.93 -3.01 -5.26
N LEU A 30 -1.24 -2.57 -4.03
CA LEU A 30 -1.70 -1.21 -3.74
C LEU A 30 -0.60 -0.41 -3.05
N THR A 31 -0.53 0.89 -3.32
CA THR A 31 0.50 1.81 -2.78
C THR A 31 -0.06 3.00 -1.99
N PRO A 32 -0.94 2.82 -0.98
CA PRO A 32 -1.51 3.96 -0.26
C PRO A 32 -0.46 4.71 0.57
N ASN A 33 -0.70 6.00 0.78
CA ASN A 33 -0.02 6.74 1.85
C ASN A 33 -0.70 6.53 3.22
N LYS A 34 -0.09 7.04 4.30
CA LYS A 34 -0.63 6.96 5.67
C LYS A 34 -2.08 7.45 5.79
N SER A 35 -2.39 8.60 5.22
CA SER A 35 -3.71 9.23 5.34
C SER A 35 -4.77 8.40 4.63
N GLU A 36 -4.48 7.93 3.42
CA GLU A 36 -5.35 7.05 2.64
C GLU A 36 -5.57 5.72 3.38
N LEU A 37 -4.51 5.08 3.87
CA LEU A 37 -4.63 3.82 4.61
C LEU A 37 -5.46 3.99 5.88
N LYS A 38 -5.21 5.03 6.67
CA LYS A 38 -5.94 5.35 7.91
C LYS A 38 -7.43 5.58 7.66
N GLN A 39 -7.83 6.15 6.53
CA GLN A 39 -9.24 6.28 6.18
C GLN A 39 -9.92 4.92 5.97
N ILE A 40 -9.17 3.89 5.59
CA ILE A 40 -9.70 2.55 5.30
C ILE A 40 -9.66 1.64 6.53
N ILE A 41 -8.55 1.61 7.26
CA ILE A 41 -8.34 0.68 8.39
C ILE A 41 -8.55 1.32 9.75
N GLY A 42 -8.82 2.63 9.80
CA GLY A 42 -8.85 3.43 11.01
C GLY A 42 -7.46 3.77 11.54
N ASP A 43 -7.43 4.41 12.70
CA ASP A 43 -6.21 4.65 13.46
C ASP A 43 -5.57 3.34 13.95
N TRP A 44 -4.25 3.33 14.13
CA TRP A 44 -3.51 2.23 14.74
C TRP A 44 -2.67 2.72 15.92
N ALA A 45 -2.60 1.89 16.97
CA ALA A 45 -1.95 2.26 18.22
C ALA A 45 -0.45 1.87 18.29
N SER A 46 -0.01 0.98 17.40
CA SER A 46 1.36 0.47 17.35
C SER A 46 1.70 -0.09 15.97
N GLU A 47 2.99 -0.38 15.72
CA GLU A 47 3.42 -1.05 14.48
C GLU A 47 2.85 -2.47 14.36
N ALA A 48 2.65 -3.18 15.48
CA ALA A 48 2.02 -4.50 15.48
C ALA A 48 0.54 -4.41 15.06
N ASP A 49 -0.19 -3.42 15.58
CA ASP A 49 -1.59 -3.14 15.19
C ASP A 49 -1.68 -2.71 13.72
N LEU A 50 -0.76 -1.85 13.26
CA LEU A 50 -0.65 -1.49 11.84
C LEU A 50 -0.44 -2.74 10.96
N GLN A 51 0.50 -3.60 11.33
CA GLN A 51 0.79 -4.82 10.59
C GLN A 51 -0.44 -5.74 10.52
N GLU A 52 -1.15 -5.95 11.62
CA GLU A 52 -2.36 -6.77 11.65
C GLU A 52 -3.44 -6.20 10.71
N LYS A 53 -3.76 -4.91 10.87
CA LYS A 53 -4.78 -4.23 10.05
C LYS A 53 -4.41 -4.19 8.56
N ALA A 54 -3.15 -3.90 8.23
CA ALA A 54 -2.65 -3.89 6.87
C ALA A 54 -2.71 -5.29 6.22
N GLN A 55 -2.38 -6.34 6.96
CA GLN A 55 -2.49 -7.73 6.47
C GLN A 55 -3.94 -8.15 6.26
N ASN A 56 -4.84 -7.75 7.16
CA ASN A 56 -6.27 -8.00 7.01
C ASN A 56 -6.83 -7.32 5.74
N LEU A 57 -6.45 -6.07 5.49
CA LEU A 57 -6.81 -5.36 4.26
C LEU A 57 -6.23 -6.03 3.01
N ARG A 58 -4.95 -6.44 3.05
CA ARG A 58 -4.30 -7.14 1.94
C ARG A 58 -5.05 -8.42 1.56
N ARG A 59 -5.43 -9.21 2.56
CA ARG A 59 -6.18 -10.46 2.36
C ARG A 59 -7.60 -10.21 1.87
N SER A 60 -8.32 -9.25 2.46
CA SER A 60 -9.70 -8.94 2.08
C SER A 60 -9.83 -8.45 0.63
N LEU A 61 -8.82 -7.72 0.14
CA LEU A 61 -8.75 -7.24 -1.24
C LEU A 61 -8.04 -8.23 -2.19
N ASN A 62 -7.64 -9.40 -1.71
CA ASN A 62 -6.90 -10.42 -2.47
C ASN A 62 -5.65 -9.87 -3.17
N LEU A 63 -4.82 -9.13 -2.42
CA LEU A 63 -3.59 -8.54 -2.92
C LEU A 63 -2.40 -9.45 -2.64
N ARG A 64 -1.43 -9.46 -3.57
CA ARG A 64 -0.14 -10.12 -3.32
C ARG A 64 0.69 -9.32 -2.32
N ALA A 65 0.62 -7.99 -2.41
CA ALA A 65 1.32 -7.11 -1.50
C ALA A 65 0.56 -5.79 -1.29
N LEU A 66 0.89 -5.11 -0.19
CA LEU A 66 0.49 -3.74 0.12
C LEU A 66 1.75 -2.95 0.46
N LEU A 67 2.00 -1.83 -0.22
CA LEU A 67 3.15 -0.97 0.05
C LEU A 67 2.65 0.34 0.66
N LEU A 68 2.83 0.51 1.97
CA LEU A 68 2.51 1.76 2.65
C LEU A 68 3.65 2.74 2.46
N THR A 69 3.37 3.90 1.86
CA THR A 69 4.31 5.04 1.86
C THR A 69 4.11 5.88 3.13
N ARG A 70 5.22 6.20 3.81
CA ARG A 70 5.25 6.79 5.15
C ARG A 70 6.00 8.13 5.20
N SER A 71 6.11 8.81 4.06
CA SER A 71 6.82 10.08 3.92
C SER A 71 8.27 9.98 4.42
N GLU A 72 8.67 10.81 5.39
CA GLU A 72 10.01 10.83 5.99
C GLU A 72 10.40 9.52 6.69
N GLU A 73 9.44 8.69 7.08
CA GLU A 73 9.73 7.36 7.63
C GLU A 73 10.02 6.33 6.52
N GLY A 74 9.92 6.68 5.24
CA GLY A 74 10.16 5.77 4.12
C GLY A 74 8.93 4.97 3.72
N MET A 75 9.06 3.65 3.59
CA MET A 75 7.97 2.79 3.13
C MET A 75 8.01 1.40 3.77
N THR A 76 6.84 0.78 3.91
CA THR A 76 6.72 -0.57 4.49
C THR A 76 5.95 -1.47 3.53
N LEU A 77 6.57 -2.57 3.13
CA LEU A 77 5.98 -3.59 2.26
C LEU A 77 5.42 -4.72 3.10
N PHE A 78 4.13 -5.00 2.94
CA PHE A 78 3.43 -6.14 3.54
C PHE A 78 3.18 -7.17 2.45
N THR A 79 3.75 -8.37 2.60
CA THR A 79 3.49 -9.55 1.75
C THR A 79 2.85 -10.67 2.58
N GLU A 80 2.55 -11.82 1.98
CA GLU A 80 2.05 -12.97 2.73
C GLU A 80 2.99 -13.40 3.87
N ASN A 81 4.31 -13.42 3.60
CA ASN A 81 5.28 -14.06 4.47
C ASN A 81 6.15 -13.07 5.24
N THR A 82 6.25 -11.82 4.76
CA THR A 82 7.19 -10.85 5.29
C THR A 82 6.58 -9.46 5.41
N VAL A 83 7.07 -8.72 6.39
CA VAL A 83 6.91 -7.28 6.50
C VAL A 83 8.30 -6.67 6.43
N THR A 84 8.52 -5.75 5.51
CA THR A 84 9.84 -5.16 5.27
C THR A 84 9.72 -3.65 5.26
N HIS A 85 10.46 -3.00 6.16
CA HIS A 85 10.54 -1.55 6.24
C HIS A 85 11.80 -1.06 5.54
N VAL A 86 11.64 -0.07 4.67
CA VAL A 86 12.74 0.61 3.97
C VAL A 86 12.69 2.07 4.39
N PRO A 87 13.68 2.58 5.16
CA PRO A 87 13.68 3.97 5.60
C PRO A 87 13.85 4.91 4.41
N ALA A 88 13.35 6.13 4.52
CA ALA A 88 13.60 7.15 3.50
C ALA A 88 15.10 7.45 3.46
N VAL A 89 15.71 7.35 2.28
CA VAL A 89 17.05 7.87 2.08
C VAL A 89 16.91 9.35 1.77
N ALA A 90 17.03 10.20 2.79
CA ALA A 90 17.17 11.63 2.60
C ALA A 90 18.54 11.90 1.96
N ARG A 91 18.63 11.80 0.63
CA ARG A 91 19.56 12.65 -0.12
C ARG A 91 18.91 14.02 -0.18
N GLU A 92 19.63 15.10 0.11
CA GLU A 92 19.11 16.46 -0.07
C GLU A 92 18.52 16.59 -1.48
N VAL A 93 17.20 16.50 -1.60
CA VAL A 93 16.52 16.55 -2.89
C VAL A 93 16.35 18.03 -3.21
N PHE A 94 17.28 18.56 -3.99
CA PHE A 94 17.04 19.78 -4.76
C PHE A 94 16.00 19.43 -5.85
N ASP A 95 14.85 20.10 -5.78
CA ASP A 95 13.69 20.06 -6.70
C ASP A 95 12.62 18.98 -6.41
N VAL A 96 11.42 19.45 -6.07
CA VAL A 96 10.21 18.66 -5.74
C VAL A 96 9.09 18.95 -6.73
N SER A 97 9.35 18.77 -8.02
CA SER A 97 8.31 18.77 -9.05
C SER A 97 7.78 17.35 -9.28
N GLY A 98 6.68 16.99 -8.58
CA GLY A 98 5.83 15.85 -8.95
C GLY A 98 5.64 14.71 -7.94
N ALA A 99 5.78 14.96 -6.64
CA ALA A 99 5.36 14.01 -5.60
C ALA A 99 3.84 13.96 -5.41
#